data_AF-A0A2E8D9G9-F1
#
_entry.id   AF-A0A2E8D9G9-F1
#
_cell.length_a   1.000
_cell.length_b   1.000
_cell.length_c   1.000
_cell.angle_alpha   90.00
_cell.angle_beta   90.00
_cell.angle_gamma   90.00
#
_symmetry.space_group_name_H-M   'P 1'
#
loop_
_entity.id
_entity.type
_entity.pdbx_description
1 polymer ?
#
loop_
_entity_poly.entity_id
_entity_poly.type
_entity_poly.pdbx_seq_one_letter_code
_entity_poly.pdbx_strand_id
1 'polypeptide(L)'
;MSMANLAMAAKHLPLVFARLDEQQRRWVAGLLSEVLGRGGTKQVAEFAGIDPKTVRQGRIDLDRELREYPQDGRGRGTALQKRSLTSSSN
;
A
#
# COMPACT_ATOMS: atom_id res chain seq x y z
N MET A 1 -13.74 19.30 4.30
CA MET A 1 -13.54 18.43 5.48
C MET A 1 -13.34 19.30 6.71
N SER A 2 -13.99 19.01 7.84
CA SER A 2 -13.87 19.81 9.08
C SER A 2 -12.45 19.73 9.67
N MET A 3 -11.99 20.78 10.35
CA MET A 3 -10.71 20.82 11.08
C MET A 3 -10.59 19.71 12.11
N ALA A 4 -11.70 19.33 12.76
CA ALA A 4 -11.73 18.23 13.72
C ALA A 4 -11.35 16.89 13.08
N ASN A 5 -11.80 16.65 11.84
CA ASN A 5 -11.49 15.41 11.11
C ASN A 5 -10.01 15.35 10.70
N LEU A 6 -9.38 16.50 10.40
CA LEU A 6 -7.95 16.57 10.08
C LEU A 6 -7.09 16.24 11.31
N ALA A 7 -7.43 16.80 12.47
CA ALA A 7 -6.72 16.51 13.72
C ALA A 7 -6.85 15.04 14.13
N MET A 8 -8.05 14.46 13.98
CA MET A 8 -8.29 13.04 14.18
C MET A 8 -7.43 12.19 13.23
N ALA A 9 -7.42 12.52 11.94
CA ALA A 9 -6.66 11.80 10.93
C ALA A 9 -5.15 11.82 11.25
N ALA A 10 -4.58 12.98 11.56
CA ALA A 10 -3.17 13.13 11.92
C ALA A 10 -2.77 12.30 13.15
N LYS A 11 -3.69 12.13 14.12
CA LYS A 11 -3.44 11.34 15.33
C LYS A 11 -3.54 9.83 15.10
N HIS A 12 -4.51 9.38 14.31
CA HIS A 12 -4.84 7.97 14.21
C HIS A 12 -4.24 7.26 13.00
N LEU A 13 -4.00 7.96 11.88
CA LEU A 13 -3.45 7.36 10.67
C LEU A 13 -2.10 6.66 10.91
N PRO A 14 -1.10 7.27 11.57
CA PRO A 14 0.17 6.57 11.83
C PRO A 14 -0.01 5.28 12.63
N LEU A 15 -0.91 5.28 13.63
CA LEU A 15 -1.16 4.14 14.51
C LEU A 15 -1.76 2.96 13.74
N VAL A 16 -2.70 3.24 12.83
CA VAL A 16 -3.33 2.23 11.98
C VAL A 16 -2.35 1.73 10.93
N PHE A 17 -1.65 2.63 10.24
CA PHE A 17 -0.70 2.29 9.17
C PHE A 17 0.46 1.42 9.66
N ALA A 18 0.90 1.60 10.91
CA ALA A 18 1.91 0.75 11.53
C ALA A 18 1.49 -0.72 11.69
N ARG A 19 0.18 -1.04 11.57
CA ARG A 19 -0.36 -2.41 11.69
C ARG A 19 -0.68 -3.08 10.36
N LEU A 20 -0.66 -2.31 9.28
CA LEU A 20 -0.92 -2.79 7.93
C LEU A 20 0.37 -3.33 7.32
N ASP A 21 0.28 -4.35 6.47
CA ASP A 21 1.40 -4.72 5.61
C ASP A 21 1.61 -3.70 4.47
N GLU A 22 2.65 -3.88 3.66
CA GLU A 22 2.98 -2.93 2.59
C GLU A 22 1.90 -2.81 1.50
N GLN A 23 1.21 -3.90 1.18
CA GLN A 23 0.13 -3.88 0.18
C GLN A 23 -1.10 -3.19 0.75
N GLN A 24 -1.48 -3.56 1.97
CA GLN A 24 -2.60 -2.97 2.69
C GLN A 24 -2.41 -1.46 2.89
N ARG A 25 -1.21 -1.02 3.33
CA ARG A 25 -0.88 0.41 3.48
C ARG A 25 -1.10 1.16 2.17
N ARG A 26 -0.63 0.59 1.07
CA ARG A 26 -0.74 1.18 -0.26
C ARG A 26 -2.21 1.34 -0.67
N TRP A 27 -3.02 0.30 -0.57
CA TRP A 27 -4.43 0.35 -0.98
C TRP A 27 -5.26 1.27 -0.09
N VAL A 28 -5.08 1.19 1.24
CA VAL A 28 -5.78 2.08 2.18
C VAL A 28 -5.40 3.54 1.92
N ALA A 29 -4.12 3.82 1.67
CA ALA A 29 -3.69 5.17 1.32
C ALA A 29 -4.32 5.68 0.02
N GLY A 30 -4.37 4.84 -1.01
CA GLY A 30 -5.00 5.15 -2.28
C GLY A 30 -6.48 5.49 -2.11
N LEU A 31 -7.22 4.64 -1.40
CA LEU A 31 -8.64 4.82 -1.12
C LEU A 31 -8.90 6.12 -0.35
N LEU A 32 -8.14 6.38 0.72
CA LEU A 32 -8.27 7.63 1.48
C LEU A 32 -7.98 8.86 0.62
N SER A 33 -7.02 8.79 -0.29
CA SER A 33 -6.73 9.89 -1.22
C SER A 33 -7.89 10.18 -2.17
N GLU A 34 -8.60 9.15 -2.64
CA GLU A 34 -9.80 9.29 -3.46
C GLU A 34 -10.97 9.90 -2.69
N VAL A 35 -11.21 9.42 -1.47
CA VAL A 35 -12.23 9.97 -0.57
C VAL A 35 -11.99 11.46 -0.27
N LEU A 36 -10.73 11.87 -0.13
CA LEU A 36 -10.35 13.26 0.13
C LEU A 36 -10.37 14.14 -1.13
N GLY A 37 -10.30 13.54 -2.32
CA GLY A 37 -10.31 14.27 -3.59
C GLY A 37 -9.03 15.08 -3.85
N ARG A 38 -9.17 16.32 -4.35
CA ARG A 38 -8.04 17.15 -4.76
C ARG A 38 -7.13 17.45 -3.56
N GLY A 39 -5.85 17.09 -3.68
CA GLY A 39 -4.85 17.24 -2.62
C GLY A 39 -4.78 16.07 -1.64
N GLY A 40 -5.71 15.11 -1.72
CA GLY A 40 -5.77 13.93 -0.85
C GLY A 40 -4.46 13.15 -0.81
N THR A 41 -3.77 13.01 -1.94
CA THR A 41 -2.45 12.35 -2.00
C THR A 41 -1.42 12.99 -1.07
N LYS A 42 -1.35 14.32 -1.04
CA LYS A 42 -0.41 15.04 -0.17
C LYS A 42 -0.82 14.89 1.29
N GLN A 43 -2.12 15.04 1.59
CA GLN A 43 -2.65 14.96 2.95
C GLN A 43 -2.46 13.57 3.56
N VAL A 44 -2.77 12.50 2.81
CA VAL A 44 -2.59 11.11 3.29
C VAL A 44 -1.11 10.81 3.51
N ALA A 45 -0.23 11.21 2.58
CA ALA A 45 1.21 11.00 2.73
C ALA A 45 1.74 11.67 4.01
N GLU A 46 1.33 12.92 4.25
CA GLU A 46 1.73 13.69 5.43
C GLU A 46 1.20 13.06 6.73
N PHE A 47 -0.10 12.73 6.79
CA PHE A 47 -0.68 12.16 8.01
C PHE A 47 -0.24 10.74 8.30
N ALA A 48 -0.04 9.90 7.29
CA ALA A 48 0.36 8.51 7.48
C ALA A 48 1.89 8.33 7.53
N GLY A 49 2.68 9.37 7.21
CA GLY A 49 4.14 9.30 7.20
C GLY A 49 4.69 8.38 6.11
N ILE A 50 4.07 8.38 4.93
CA ILE A 50 4.45 7.51 3.79
C ILE A 50 4.81 8.33 2.55
N ASP A 51 5.53 7.72 1.60
CA ASP A 51 5.86 8.37 0.33
C ASP A 51 4.58 8.67 -0.49
N PRO A 52 4.38 9.90 -1.01
CA PRO A 52 3.29 10.23 -1.93
C PRO A 52 3.19 9.30 -3.14
N LYS A 53 4.28 8.67 -3.58
CA LYS A 53 4.30 7.63 -4.63
C LYS A 53 3.56 6.38 -4.19
N THR A 54 3.69 5.95 -2.93
CA THR A 54 2.92 4.82 -2.37
C THR A 54 1.42 5.11 -2.45
N VAL A 55 1.01 6.33 -2.12
CA VAL A 55 -0.40 6.74 -2.23
C VAL A 55 -0.90 6.71 -3.68
N ARG A 56 -0.09 7.21 -4.63
CA ARG A 56 -0.43 7.16 -6.06
C ARG A 56 -0.51 5.74 -6.59
N GLN A 57 0.42 4.89 -6.20
CA GLN A 57 0.40 3.48 -6.60
C GLN A 57 -0.86 2.80 -6.08
N GLY A 58 -1.29 3.09 -4.85
CA GLY A 58 -2.55 2.59 -4.32
C GLY A 58 -3.77 2.95 -5.17
N ARG A 59 -3.83 4.19 -5.68
CA ARG A 59 -4.90 4.61 -6.60
C ARG A 59 -4.85 3.88 -7.93
N ILE A 60 -3.65 3.69 -8.49
CA ILE A 60 -3.46 2.92 -9.73
C ILE A 60 -3.91 1.47 -9.53
N ASP A 61 -3.52 0.86 -8.40
CA ASP A 61 -3.89 -0.52 -8.07
C ASP A 61 -5.41 -0.66 -7.92
N LEU A 62 -6.08 0.31 -7.28
CA LEU A 62 -7.54 0.35 -7.12
C LEU A 62 -8.28 0.62 -8.44
N ASP A 63 -7.78 1.53 -9.27
CA ASP A 63 -8.31 1.81 -10.62
C ASP A 63 -8.22 0.58 -11.53
N ARG A 64 -7.22 -0.28 -11.29
CA ARG A 64 -7.07 -1.60 -11.92
C ARG A 64 -7.88 -2.70 -11.24
N GLU A 65 -8.79 -2.36 -10.35
CA GLU A 65 -9.65 -3.30 -9.61
C GLU A 65 -8.85 -4.38 -8.86
N LEU A 66 -7.62 -4.06 -8.43
CA LEU A 66 -6.70 -5.00 -7.78
C LEU A 66 -6.43 -6.29 -8.58
N ARG A 67 -6.59 -6.27 -9.92
CA ARG A 67 -6.41 -7.47 -10.79
C ARG A 67 -5.03 -8.12 -10.68
N GLU A 68 -4.01 -7.36 -10.30
CA GLU A 68 -2.63 -7.85 -10.07
C GLU A 68 -2.45 -8.52 -8.71
N TYR A 69 -3.47 -8.49 -7.85
CA TYR A 69 -3.45 -9.03 -6.49
C TYR A 69 -4.64 -9.98 -6.26
N PRO A 70 -4.58 -11.21 -6.80
CA PRO A 70 -5.63 -12.21 -6.63
C PRO A 70 -5.94 -12.46 -5.15
N GLN A 71 -7.22 -12.65 -4.82
CA GLN A 71 -7.71 -12.87 -3.44
C GLN A 71 -7.33 -14.25 -2.87
N ASP A 72 -6.54 -15.04 -3.60
CA ASP A 72 -6.16 -16.40 -3.24
C ASP A 72 -5.18 -16.36 -2.05
N GLY A 73 -5.74 -16.46 -0.84
CA GLY A 73 -5.04 -16.44 0.46
C GLY A 73 -4.01 -17.55 0.71
N ARG A 74 -3.36 -18.10 -0.32
CA ARG A 74 -2.23 -19.03 -0.25
C ARG A 74 -1.32 -18.83 -1.48
N GLY A 75 -0.23 -18.07 -1.38
CA GLY A 75 0.57 -17.92 -2.59
C GLY A 75 1.88 -17.15 -2.59
N ARG A 76 2.57 -16.93 -1.47
CA ARG A 76 4.05 -16.96 -1.46
C ARG A 76 4.56 -17.66 -0.20
N GLY A 77 4.17 -18.91 -0.05
CA GLY A 77 5.08 -19.88 0.54
C GLY A 77 6.26 -20.00 -0.42
N THR A 78 7.44 -19.51 0.01
CA THR A 78 8.77 -19.92 -0.45
C THR A 78 8.82 -20.57 -1.85
N ALA A 79 8.84 -19.76 -2.91
CA ALA A 79 9.45 -20.21 -4.15
C ALA A 79 10.97 -20.19 -3.94
N LEU A 80 11.50 -21.28 -3.38
CA LEU A 80 12.89 -21.68 -3.51
C LEU A 80 13.22 -21.70 -5.00
N GLN A 81 13.70 -20.58 -5.53
CA GLN A 81 14.31 -20.59 -6.86
C GLN A 81 15.67 -21.26 -6.69
N LYS A 82 15.66 -22.59 -6.83
CA LYS A 82 16.81 -23.39 -7.21
C LYS A 82 17.45 -22.74 -8.43
N ARG A 83 18.45 -21.89 -8.23
CA ARG A 83 19.42 -21.56 -9.28
C ARG A 83 20.71 -22.28 -8.95
N SER A 84 20.72 -23.51 -9.50
CA SER A 84 21.88 -24.15 -10.11
C SER A 84 23.16 -24.13 -9.28
N LEU A 85 23.34 -25.21 -8.51
CA LEU A 85 24.66 -25.74 -8.26
C LEU A 85 25.40 -25.87 -9.59
N THR A 86 26.66 -25.48 -9.52
CA THR A 86 27.66 -25.41 -10.54
C THR A 86 28.01 -26.78 -11.12
N SER A 87 28.56 -26.72 -12.33
CA SER A 87 29.72 -27.48 -12.81
C SER A 87 29.59 -28.96 -13.17
N SER A 88 30.00 -29.20 -14.43
CA SER A 88 30.76 -30.35 -14.92
C SER A 88 29.97 -31.51 -15.51
N SER A 89 29.74 -31.40 -16.82
CA SER A 89 29.75 -32.55 -17.73
C SER A 89 31.14 -33.19 -17.68
N ASN A 90 31.17 -34.50 -17.46
CA ASN A 90 32.30 -35.36 -17.79
C ASN A 90 31.87 -36.23 -18.98
#